data_AF-A0A161JBR7-F1
#
_entry.id   AF-A0A161JBR7-F1
#
_cell.length_a   1.000
_cell.length_b   1.000
_cell.length_c   1.000
_cell.angle_alpha   90.00
_cell.angle_beta   90.00
_cell.angle_gamma   90.00
#
_symmetry.space_group_name_H-M   'P 1'
#
loop_
_entity.id
_entity.type
_entity.pdbx_description
1 polymer ?
#
loop_
_entity_poly.entity_id
_entity_poly.type
_entity_poly.pdbx_seq_one_letter_code
_entity_poly.pdbx_strand_id
1 'polypeptide(L)'
;MKGLFKRALLYRLLTNLDVLISKAKLSHKEVSSRTGRKGNWINDAYNQSEDIQISSLAKIFSVINTEIDLNGYSLSAVFDDKVLDIARVISNLSDEEENSAQIAQFVSSEEELLIDLLGDWGSLESKRKLNKEELSYFREIKKLINQQASKEDSPDA
;
A
#
# COMPACT_ATOMS: atom_id res chain seq x y z
N MET A 1 1.03 -14.30 -3.62
CA MET A 1 0.66 -12.89 -3.92
C MET A 1 0.64 -11.94 -2.71
N LYS A 2 0.39 -12.45 -1.49
CA LYS A 2 0.19 -11.66 -0.27
C LYS A 2 1.25 -10.58 0.01
N GLY A 3 2.53 -10.84 -0.29
CA GLY A 3 3.62 -9.87 -0.14
C GLY A 3 3.45 -8.61 -1.00
N LEU A 4 3.00 -8.78 -2.25
CA LEU A 4 2.78 -7.67 -3.18
C LEU A 4 1.65 -6.73 -2.71
N PHE A 5 0.57 -7.31 -2.20
CA PHE A 5 -0.53 -6.55 -1.60
C PHE A 5 -0.12 -5.85 -0.30
N LYS A 6 0.64 -6.54 0.58
CA LYS A 6 1.20 -5.91 1.78
C LYS A 6 2.06 -4.70 1.43
N ARG A 7 2.83 -4.76 0.34
CA ARG A 7 3.63 -3.62 -0.11
C ARG A 7 2.75 -2.44 -0.51
N ALA A 8 1.68 -2.67 -1.26
CA ALA A 8 0.72 -1.62 -1.61
C ALA A 8 0.00 -1.05 -0.38
N LEU A 9 -0.41 -1.91 0.55
CA LEU A 9 -1.05 -1.49 1.81
C LEU A 9 -0.16 -0.50 2.56
N LEU A 10 1.11 -0.86 2.76
CA LEU A 10 2.08 -0.02 3.47
C LEU A 10 2.38 1.26 2.71
N TYR A 11 2.53 1.18 1.39
CA TYR A 11 2.73 2.36 0.56
C TYR A 11 1.58 3.37 0.72
N ARG A 12 0.32 2.93 0.64
CA ARG A 12 -0.85 3.81 0.80
C ARG A 12 -0.98 4.36 2.22
N LEU A 13 -0.88 3.50 3.24
CA LEU A 13 -0.95 3.91 4.64
C LEU A 13 0.09 4.99 4.97
N LEU A 14 1.32 4.80 4.51
CA LEU A 14 2.42 5.73 4.78
C LEU A 14 2.27 7.02 3.98
N THR A 15 1.69 6.97 2.78
CA THR A 15 1.32 8.16 1.98
C THR A 15 0.23 8.97 2.67
N ASN A 16 -0.81 8.32 3.19
CA ASN A 16 -1.88 9.00 3.92
C ASN A 16 -1.36 9.62 5.23
N LEU A 17 -0.46 8.92 5.92
CA LEU A 17 0.22 9.45 7.11
C LEU A 17 1.11 10.66 6.78
N ASP A 18 1.81 10.62 5.64
CA ASP A 18 2.66 11.73 5.17
C ASP A 18 1.85 13.01 4.91
N VAL A 19 0.60 12.88 4.43
CA VAL A 19 -0.32 14.01 4.29
C VAL A 19 -0.60 14.66 5.65
N LEU A 20 -0.82 13.86 6.71
CA LEU A 20 -1.05 14.40 8.06
C LEU A 20 0.20 15.06 8.64
N ILE A 21 1.37 14.43 8.46
CA ILE A 21 2.67 15.00 8.86
C ILE A 21 2.89 16.35 8.19
N SER A 22 2.64 16.42 6.88
CA SER A 22 2.77 17.65 6.09
C SER A 22 1.78 18.73 6.53
N LYS A 23 0.52 18.39 6.83
CA LYS A 23 -0.48 19.33 7.38
C LYS A 23 -0.06 19.90 8.75
N ALA A 24 0.59 19.08 9.57
CA ALA A 24 1.20 19.50 10.83
C ALA A 24 2.50 20.32 10.64
N LYS A 25 2.94 20.55 9.39
CA LYS A 25 4.19 21.26 9.05
C LYS A 25 5.43 20.62 9.68
N LEU A 26 5.39 19.30 9.88
CA LEU A 26 6.49 18.53 10.42
C LEU A 26 7.27 17.86 9.29
N SER A 27 8.59 17.78 9.42
CA SER A 27 9.42 16.91 8.58
C SER A 27 9.48 15.49 9.14
N HIS A 28 9.75 14.49 8.29
CA HIS A 28 9.97 13.09 8.74
C HIS A 28 11.07 12.99 9.81
N LYS A 29 12.10 13.83 9.71
CA LYS A 29 13.19 13.90 10.69
C LYS A 29 12.69 14.36 12.06
N GLU A 30 11.85 15.40 12.11
CA GLU A 30 11.28 15.91 13.36
C GLU A 30 10.38 14.88 14.02
N VAL A 31 9.49 14.25 13.25
CA VAL A 31 8.61 13.20 13.79
C VAL A 31 9.45 12.01 14.27
N SER A 32 10.47 11.58 13.52
CA SER A 32 11.38 10.51 13.96
C SER A 32 12.05 10.84 15.30
N SER A 33 12.60 12.05 15.44
CA SER A 33 13.25 12.51 16.66
C SER A 33 12.28 12.53 17.85
N ARG A 34 11.07 13.09 17.66
CA ARG A 34 10.08 13.25 18.75
C ARG A 34 9.41 11.93 19.16
N THR A 35 9.39 10.93 18.26
CA THR A 35 8.94 9.56 18.59
C THR A 35 10.02 8.72 19.31
N GLY A 36 11.20 9.30 19.57
CA GLY A 36 12.33 8.64 20.22
C GLY A 36 13.09 7.67 19.30
N ARG A 37 12.91 7.80 17.98
CA ARG A 37 13.63 7.01 16.97
C ARG A 37 14.85 7.80 16.51
N LYS A 38 15.97 7.10 16.29
CA LYS A 38 17.19 7.73 15.75
C LYS A 38 17.05 7.94 14.24
N GLY A 39 17.69 8.98 13.74
CA GLY A 39 17.84 9.23 12.30
C GLY A 39 16.54 9.62 11.60
N ASN A 40 16.40 9.21 10.35
CA ASN A 40 15.27 9.53 9.48
C ASN A 40 14.31 8.33 9.36
N TRP A 41 14.04 7.66 10.49
CA TRP A 41 13.32 6.38 10.52
C TRP A 41 11.96 6.42 9.81
N ILE A 42 11.19 7.53 9.90
CA ILE A 42 9.93 7.65 9.16
C ILE A 42 10.15 7.70 7.65
N ASN A 43 11.16 8.44 7.20
CA ASN A 43 11.52 8.47 5.80
C ASN A 43 12.00 7.10 5.32
N ASP A 44 12.72 6.37 6.16
CA ASP A 44 13.16 5.02 5.84
C ASP A 44 11.97 4.07 5.74
N ALA A 45 11.04 4.12 6.71
CA ALA A 45 9.81 3.34 6.69
C ALA A 45 8.93 3.67 5.48
N TYR A 46 8.75 4.97 5.18
CA TYR A 46 8.03 5.47 4.01
C TYR A 46 8.64 4.95 2.70
N ASN A 47 9.96 5.15 2.52
CA ASN A 47 10.65 4.80 1.28
C ASN A 47 10.82 3.30 1.08
N GLN A 48 10.84 2.51 2.15
CA GLN A 48 10.94 1.05 2.07
C GLN A 48 9.59 0.35 2.16
N SER A 49 8.52 1.12 2.43
CA SER A 49 7.21 0.58 2.76
C SER A 49 7.33 -0.53 3.80
N GLU A 50 7.97 -0.20 4.92
CA GLU A 50 8.18 -1.10 6.05
C GLU A 50 6.98 -1.08 6.98
N ASP A 51 6.70 -2.24 7.58
CA ASP A 51 5.69 -2.35 8.62
C ASP A 51 6.04 -1.45 9.81
N ILE A 52 5.07 -0.65 10.23
CA ILE A 52 5.17 0.15 11.45
C ILE A 52 4.37 -0.54 12.56
N GLN A 53 5.02 -0.83 13.68
CA GLN A 53 4.34 -1.32 14.87
C GLN A 53 3.27 -0.33 15.35
N ILE A 54 2.14 -0.82 15.84
CA ILE A 54 1.04 0.01 16.38
C ILE A 54 1.56 1.00 17.44
N SER A 55 2.48 0.58 18.29
CA SER A 55 3.11 1.44 19.30
C SER A 55 3.88 2.62 18.70
N SER A 56 4.48 2.43 17.52
CA SER A 56 5.18 3.48 16.79
C SER A 56 4.20 4.38 16.06
N LEU A 57 3.14 3.82 15.47
CA LEU A 57 2.04 4.58 14.88
C LEU A 57 1.36 5.51 15.90
N ALA A 58 1.05 5.00 17.10
CA ALA A 58 0.48 5.80 18.19
C ALA A 58 1.38 6.98 18.59
N LYS A 59 2.69 6.77 18.63
CA LYS A 59 3.66 7.84 18.89
C LYS A 59 3.68 8.89 17.77
N ILE A 60 3.56 8.46 16.51
CA ILE A 60 3.47 9.41 15.38
C ILE A 60 2.23 10.28 15.53
N PHE A 61 1.06 9.69 15.79
CA PHE A 61 -0.17 10.47 16.03
C PHE A 61 -0.05 11.40 17.22
N SER A 62 0.57 10.95 18.32
CA SER A 62 0.82 11.79 19.48
C SER A 62 1.64 13.04 19.11
N VAL A 63 2.69 12.89 18.29
CA VAL A 63 3.51 14.01 17.81
C VAL A 63 2.74 14.92 16.84
N ILE A 64 1.95 14.37 15.94
CA ILE A 64 1.12 15.18 15.03
C ILE A 64 0.08 15.97 15.83
N ASN A 65 -0.51 15.36 16.86
CA ASN A 65 -1.54 15.97 17.69
C ASN A 65 -1.04 17.16 18.54
N THR A 66 0.27 17.33 18.70
CA THR A 66 0.82 18.52 19.37
C THR A 66 0.80 19.76 18.46
N GLU A 67 0.71 19.57 17.14
CA GLU A 67 0.74 20.65 16.16
C GLU A 67 -0.65 20.92 15.54
N ILE A 68 -1.49 19.89 15.41
CA ILE A 68 -2.86 19.98 14.88
C ILE A 68 -3.83 19.17 15.75
N ASP A 69 -5.07 19.64 15.91
CA ASP A 69 -6.09 18.86 16.62
C ASP A 69 -6.58 17.69 15.75
N LEU A 70 -6.17 16.47 16.10
CA LEU A 70 -6.57 15.26 15.38
C LEU A 70 -8.04 14.90 15.58
N ASN A 71 -8.74 15.47 16.58
CA ASN A 71 -10.17 15.20 16.75
C ASN A 71 -11.00 15.75 15.57
N GLY A 72 -10.48 16.74 14.86
CA GLY A 72 -11.07 17.24 13.61
C GLY A 72 -10.85 16.33 12.39
N TYR A 73 -10.11 15.23 12.55
CA TYR A 73 -9.78 14.30 11.46
C TYR A 73 -10.45 12.95 11.69
N SER A 74 -11.08 12.43 10.63
CA SER A 74 -11.61 11.06 10.64
C SER A 74 -10.47 10.03 10.59
N LEU A 75 -10.68 8.85 11.17
CA LEU A 75 -9.79 7.70 10.99
C LEU A 75 -9.56 7.36 9.50
N SER A 76 -10.57 7.64 8.66
CA SER A 76 -10.48 7.48 7.21
C SER A 76 -9.48 8.42 6.52
N ALA A 77 -8.93 9.42 7.22
CA ALA A 77 -7.82 10.21 6.72
C ALA A 77 -6.51 9.40 6.61
N VAL A 78 -6.42 8.28 7.31
CA VAL A 78 -5.28 7.34 7.25
C VAL A 78 -5.70 6.01 6.64
N PHE A 79 -6.86 5.49 7.09
CA PHE A 79 -7.43 4.22 6.66
C PHE A 79 -8.62 4.45 5.72
N ASP A 80 -8.32 4.97 4.52
CA ASP A 80 -9.34 5.17 3.48
C ASP A 80 -9.87 3.84 2.94
N ASP A 81 -10.94 3.90 2.13
CA ASP A 81 -11.59 2.72 1.56
C ASP A 81 -10.59 1.84 0.79
N LYS A 82 -9.64 2.48 0.11
CA LYS A 82 -8.57 1.83 -0.64
C LYS A 82 -7.65 1.00 0.26
N VAL A 83 -7.23 1.52 1.41
CA VAL A 83 -6.47 0.79 2.43
C VAL A 83 -7.29 -0.38 2.97
N LEU A 84 -8.58 -0.17 3.22
CA LEU A 84 -9.48 -1.20 3.76
C LEU A 84 -9.71 -2.34 2.75
N ASP A 85 -9.85 -2.03 1.46
CA ASP A 85 -10.02 -3.03 0.40
C ASP A 85 -8.77 -3.89 0.22
N ILE A 86 -7.59 -3.28 0.23
CA ILE A 86 -6.32 -4.02 0.20
C ILE A 86 -6.23 -4.94 1.43
N ALA A 87 -6.57 -4.44 2.61
CA ALA A 87 -6.57 -5.25 3.83
C ALA A 87 -7.56 -6.42 3.77
N ARG A 88 -8.79 -6.19 3.26
CA ARG A 88 -9.79 -7.23 3.01
C ARG A 88 -9.22 -8.32 2.12
N VAL A 89 -8.60 -7.95 0.99
CA VAL A 89 -7.99 -8.91 0.07
C VAL A 89 -6.87 -9.70 0.75
N ILE A 90 -5.96 -9.05 1.47
CA ILE A 90 -4.88 -9.73 2.20
C ILE A 90 -5.43 -10.76 3.20
N SER A 91 -6.55 -10.45 3.87
CA SER A 91 -7.22 -11.38 4.79
C SER A 91 -7.85 -12.58 4.08
N ASN A 92 -8.27 -12.42 2.82
CA ASN A 92 -8.89 -13.48 2.03
C ASN A 92 -7.87 -14.32 1.24
N LEU A 93 -6.65 -13.82 1.04
CA LEU A 93 -5.58 -14.59 0.42
C LEU A 93 -5.13 -15.73 1.33
N SER A 94 -5.16 -16.95 0.79
CA SER A 94 -4.62 -18.15 1.46
C SER A 94 -3.12 -18.01 1.71
N ASP A 95 -2.61 -18.71 2.72
CA ASP A 95 -1.16 -18.82 2.96
C ASP A 95 -0.47 -19.84 2.03
N GLU A 96 -1.23 -20.54 1.18
CA GLU A 96 -0.70 -21.46 0.16
C GLU A 96 -0.16 -20.69 -1.06
N GLU A 97 0.89 -21.23 -1.69
CA GLU A 97 1.42 -20.70 -2.95
C GLU A 97 0.35 -20.78 -4.04
N GLU A 98 -0.05 -19.62 -4.56
CA GLU A 98 -1.09 -19.56 -5.59
C GLU A 98 -0.52 -19.94 -6.95
N ASN A 99 -1.13 -20.93 -7.61
CA ASN A 99 -0.79 -21.29 -8.97
C ASN A 99 -1.41 -20.33 -10.00
N SER A 100 -0.96 -20.36 -11.25
CA SER A 100 -1.43 -19.43 -12.30
C SER A 100 -2.95 -19.47 -12.55
N ALA A 101 -3.63 -20.60 -12.33
CA ALA A 101 -5.08 -20.69 -12.50
C ALA A 101 -5.82 -19.93 -11.37
N GLN A 102 -5.34 -20.06 -10.13
CA GLN A 102 -5.85 -19.30 -8.99
C GLN A 102 -5.60 -17.80 -9.16
N ILE A 103 -4.44 -17.40 -9.69
CA ILE A 103 -4.14 -16.00 -9.99
C ILE A 103 -5.09 -15.46 -11.06
N ALA A 104 -5.34 -16.18 -12.15
CA ALA A 104 -6.26 -15.75 -13.20
C ALA A 104 -7.71 -15.58 -12.70
N GLN A 105 -8.18 -16.52 -11.87
CA GLN A 105 -9.49 -16.41 -11.23
C GLN A 105 -9.54 -15.19 -10.31
N PHE A 106 -8.51 -14.99 -9.50
CA PHE A 106 -8.41 -13.85 -8.59
C PHE A 106 -8.38 -12.52 -9.34
N VAL A 107 -7.63 -12.42 -10.44
CA VAL A 107 -7.59 -11.22 -11.29
C VAL A 107 -8.96 -10.88 -11.83
N SER A 108 -9.74 -11.88 -12.23
CA SER A 108 -11.11 -11.69 -12.72
C SER A 108 -12.07 -11.22 -11.62
N SER A 109 -11.87 -11.64 -10.37
CA SER A 109 -12.76 -11.28 -9.26
C SER A 109 -12.48 -9.92 -8.63
N GLU A 110 -11.26 -9.40 -8.75
CA GLU A 110 -10.78 -8.19 -8.07
C GLU A 110 -10.22 -7.17 -9.08
N GLU A 111 -10.69 -7.20 -10.33
CA GLU A 111 -10.13 -6.45 -11.47
C GLU A 111 -10.01 -4.95 -11.20
N GLU A 112 -11.08 -4.31 -10.74
CA GLU A 112 -11.11 -2.86 -10.48
C GLU A 112 -10.03 -2.43 -9.48
N LEU A 113 -9.93 -3.16 -8.36
CA LEU A 113 -8.89 -2.92 -7.36
C LEU A 113 -7.50 -3.13 -7.95
N LEU A 114 -7.31 -4.16 -8.76
CA LEU A 114 -6.01 -4.48 -9.35
C LEU A 114 -5.55 -3.43 -10.35
N ILE A 115 -6.45 -2.92 -11.21
CA ILE A 115 -6.18 -1.80 -12.12
C ILE A 115 -5.69 -0.59 -11.31
N ASP A 116 -6.38 -0.29 -10.22
CA ASP A 116 -6.03 0.79 -9.30
C ASP A 116 -4.65 0.60 -8.65
N LEU A 117 -4.27 -0.64 -8.35
CA LEU A 117 -2.99 -0.99 -7.74
C LEU A 117 -1.82 -1.03 -8.72
N LEU A 118 -2.07 -1.11 -10.04
CA LEU A 118 -0.99 -1.11 -11.04
C LEU A 118 -0.10 0.14 -10.94
N GLY A 119 -0.70 1.30 -10.62
CA GLY A 119 0.05 2.55 -10.42
C GLY A 119 0.98 2.48 -9.21
N ASP A 120 0.49 1.97 -8.08
CA ASP A 120 1.27 1.82 -6.85
C ASP A 120 2.41 0.83 -7.03
N TRP A 121 2.12 -0.34 -7.61
CA TRP A 121 3.12 -1.35 -7.90
C TRP A 121 4.14 -0.89 -8.94
N GLY A 122 3.72 -0.11 -9.95
CA GLY A 122 4.64 0.52 -10.90
C GLY A 122 5.59 1.52 -10.22
N SER A 123 5.07 2.35 -9.29
CA SER A 123 5.89 3.25 -8.46
C SER A 123 6.91 2.46 -7.63
N LEU A 124 6.48 1.37 -6.98
CA LEU A 124 7.33 0.51 -6.18
C LEU A 124 8.39 -0.23 -7.04
N GLU A 125 8.03 -0.73 -8.22
CA GLU A 125 8.96 -1.35 -9.18
C GLU A 125 10.04 -0.35 -9.61
N SER A 126 9.64 0.87 -10.02
CA SER A 126 10.56 1.90 -10.48
C SER A 126 11.61 2.28 -9.43
N LYS A 127 11.23 2.18 -8.15
CA LYS A 127 12.09 2.44 -6.98
C LYS A 127 12.84 1.19 -6.49
N ARG A 128 12.74 0.06 -7.21
CA ARG A 128 13.34 -1.25 -6.87
C ARG A 128 12.96 -1.75 -5.48
N LYS A 129 11.68 -1.55 -5.11
CA LYS A 129 11.13 -1.93 -3.79
C LYS A 129 10.40 -3.27 -3.80
N LEU A 130 10.18 -3.84 -4.98
CA LEU A 130 9.63 -5.18 -5.13
C LEU A 130 10.76 -6.22 -5.13
N ASN A 131 10.60 -7.28 -4.36
CA ASN A 131 11.46 -8.45 -4.42
C ASN A 131 11.16 -9.30 -5.67
N LYS A 132 11.93 -10.36 -5.92
CA LYS A 132 11.78 -11.20 -7.13
C LYS A 132 10.40 -11.83 -7.28
N GLU A 133 9.83 -12.29 -6.18
CA GLU A 133 8.53 -12.96 -6.14
C GLU A 133 7.40 -11.94 -6.36
N GLU A 134 7.42 -10.82 -5.63
CA GLU A 134 6.50 -9.70 -5.78
C GLU A 134 6.50 -9.17 -7.23
N LEU A 135 7.68 -9.07 -7.83
CA LEU A 135 7.85 -8.65 -9.23
C LEU A 135 7.28 -9.68 -10.22
N SER A 136 7.40 -10.97 -9.93
CA SER A 136 6.81 -12.04 -10.74
C SER A 136 5.29 -11.92 -10.75
N TYR A 137 4.67 -11.83 -9.58
CA TYR A 137 3.22 -11.64 -9.45
C TYR A 137 2.75 -10.36 -10.13
N PHE A 138 3.46 -9.24 -9.94
CA PHE A 138 3.10 -7.98 -10.59
C PHE A 138 3.04 -8.10 -12.11
N ARG A 139 4.04 -8.76 -12.72
CA ARG A 139 4.10 -8.97 -14.17
C ARG A 139 2.99 -9.91 -14.66
N GLU A 140 2.70 -10.96 -13.91
CA GLU A 140 1.63 -11.91 -14.24
C GLU A 140 0.26 -11.23 -14.19
N ILE A 141 -0.05 -10.51 -13.11
CA ILE A 141 -1.29 -9.74 -12.96
C ILE A 141 -1.44 -8.71 -14.08
N LYS A 142 -0.39 -7.91 -14.34
CA LYS A 142 -0.40 -6.90 -15.41
C LYS A 142 -0.66 -7.53 -16.78
N LYS A 143 -0.09 -8.70 -17.04
CA LYS A 143 -0.33 -9.45 -18.29
C LYS A 143 -1.79 -9.91 -18.38
N LEU A 144 -2.35 -10.45 -17.30
CA LEU A 144 -3.72 -10.98 -17.26
C LEU A 144 -4.76 -9.87 -17.47
N ILE A 145 -4.60 -8.72 -16.81
CA ILE A 145 -5.47 -7.54 -17.00
C ILE A 145 -5.44 -7.07 -18.45
N ASN A 146 -4.24 -6.92 -19.05
CA ASN A 146 -4.13 -6.50 -20.45
C ASN A 146 -4.77 -7.51 -21.42
N GLN A 147 -4.73 -8.81 -21.09
CA GLN A 147 -5.38 -9.85 -21.90
C GLN A 147 -6.90 -9.83 -21.79
N GLN A 148 -7.46 -9.47 -20.63
CA GLN A 148 -8.90 -9.29 -20.46
C GLN A 148 -9.40 -8.08 -21.24
N ALA A 149 -8.74 -6.93 -21.10
CA ALA A 149 -9.07 -5.73 -21.88
C ALA A 149 -9.05 -5.98 -23.40
N SER A 150 -8.05 -6.73 -23.89
CA SER A 150 -7.95 -7.08 -25.33
C SER A 150 -9.05 -8.03 -25.82
N LYS A 151 -9.67 -8.82 -24.92
CA LYS A 151 -10.77 -9.73 -25.26
C LYS A 151 -12.12 -9.00 -25.30
N GLU A 152 -12.30 -8.00 -24.45
CA GLU A 152 -13.52 -7.17 -24.46
C GLU A 152 -13.61 -6.28 -25.70
N ASP A 153 -12.47 -5.85 -26.22
CA ASP A 153 -12.38 -5.07 -27.48
C ASP A 153 -12.50 -5.92 -28.76
N SER A 154 -12.67 -7.24 -28.65
CA SER A 154 -12.88 -8.14 -29.79
C SER A 154 -14.40 -8.41 -29.97
N PRO A 155 -15.07 -7.83 -30.99
CA PRO A 155 -16.53 -7.79 -31.09
C PRO A 155 -17.20 -9.11 -31.54
N ASP A 156 -16.60 -10.27 -31.27
CA ASP A 156 -17.16 -11.58 -31.63
C ASP A 156 -17.04 -12.57 -30.46
N ALA A 157 -18.02 -12.53 -29.55
CA ALA A 157 -18.36 -13.61 -28.62
C ALA A 157 -19.88 -13.75 -28.54
#